data_AF-A0AAD7G956-F1
#
_entry.id   AF-A0AAD7G956-F1
#
_cell.length_a   1.000
_cell.length_b   1.000
_cell.length_c   1.000
_cell.angle_alpha   90.00
_cell.angle_beta   90.00
_cell.angle_gamma   90.00
#
_symmetry.space_group_name_H-M   'P 1'
#
loop_
_entity.id
_entity.type
_entity.pdbx_description
1 polymer ?
#
loop_
_entity_poly.entity_id
_entity_poly.type
_entity_poly.pdbx_seq_one_letter_code
_entity_poly.pdbx_strand_id
1 'polypeptide(L)'
;VGEPYPCGFCGHSGRAECAVPMKPKGEIFEIKSNCKYSLTFQYKKSNEGSGTTPSLPIICSLCPKPDVPRYPTYPGIWRYNMPQHLRDFHPKASPLQPEGDPLPFKLWQNVRVDKAEEMALGIPEFLIPHLSDLRHHYV
;
A
#
# COMPACT_ATOMS: atom_id res chain seq x y z
N VAL A 1 17.80 -2.59 9.38
CA VAL A 1 18.11 -1.48 8.45
C VAL A 1 16.80 -1.06 7.79
N GLY A 2 16.51 0.24 7.79
CA GLY A 2 15.24 0.82 7.36
C GLY A 2 14.26 1.00 8.53
N GLU A 3 13.92 2.24 8.86
CA GLU A 3 12.84 2.53 9.81
C GLU A 3 11.48 2.12 9.21
N PRO A 4 10.56 1.52 9.99
CA PRO A 4 9.31 0.96 9.49
C PRO A 4 8.39 2.06 8.94
N TYR A 5 7.58 1.74 7.92
CA TYR A 5 6.62 2.66 7.30
C TYR A 5 7.22 3.98 6.73
N PRO A 6 8.21 3.92 5.82
CA PRO A 6 8.72 5.13 5.17
C PRO A 6 7.61 5.84 4.37
N CYS A 7 7.63 7.17 4.43
CA CYS A 7 6.70 8.04 3.71
C CYS A 7 6.99 8.05 2.20
N GLY A 8 5.96 7.91 1.38
CA GLY A 8 6.09 7.93 -0.09
C GLY A 8 6.45 9.29 -0.67
N PHE A 9 6.47 10.34 0.14
CA PHE A 9 6.86 11.69 -0.27
C PHE A 9 8.31 12.04 0.10
N CYS A 10 8.75 11.71 1.31
CA CYS A 10 10.05 12.14 1.83
C CYS A 10 10.97 11.01 2.31
N GLY A 11 10.51 9.76 2.27
CA GLY A 11 11.26 8.58 2.71
C GLY A 11 11.44 8.46 4.23
N HIS A 12 11.08 9.48 5.03
CA HIS A 12 11.17 9.40 6.49
C HIS A 12 10.02 8.57 7.09
N SER A 13 10.30 7.97 8.24
CA SER A 13 9.39 7.11 8.99
C SER A 13 8.99 7.73 10.34
N GLY A 14 7.87 7.28 10.91
CA GLY A 14 7.47 7.63 12.29
C GLY A 14 6.99 9.07 12.52
N ARG A 15 6.80 9.85 11.46
CA ARG A 15 6.41 11.26 11.55
C ARG A 15 4.91 11.45 11.35
N ALA A 16 4.25 12.15 12.27
CA ALA A 16 2.81 12.38 12.21
C ALA A 16 2.38 13.15 10.94
N GLU A 17 3.23 14.07 10.46
CA GLU A 17 2.97 14.80 9.22
C GLU A 17 3.03 13.91 7.96
N CYS A 18 3.66 12.74 8.05
CA CYS A 18 3.76 11.77 6.96
C CYS A 18 2.55 10.82 6.87
N ALA A 19 1.59 10.95 7.78
CA ALA A 19 0.32 10.23 7.67
C ALA A 19 -0.42 10.62 6.38
N VAL A 20 -1.06 9.64 5.75
CA VAL A 20 -1.79 9.82 4.49
C VAL A 20 -3.28 9.47 4.67
N PRO A 21 -4.07 10.31 5.36
CA PRO A 21 -5.52 10.15 5.42
C PRO A 21 -6.15 10.20 4.02
N MET A 22 -6.97 9.19 3.73
CA MET A 22 -7.74 9.08 2.50
C MET A 22 -9.22 9.34 2.78
N LYS A 23 -9.82 10.27 2.04
CA LYS A 23 -11.24 10.60 2.15
C LYS A 23 -11.97 10.31 0.83
N PRO A 24 -13.15 9.67 0.86
CA PRO A 24 -13.96 9.53 -0.34
C PRO A 24 -14.35 10.90 -0.92
N LYS A 25 -14.23 11.05 -2.24
CA LYS A 25 -14.64 12.23 -3.00
C LYS A 25 -15.26 11.77 -4.31
N GLY A 26 -16.56 11.48 -4.29
CA GLY A 26 -17.24 10.84 -5.41
C GLY A 26 -16.75 9.41 -5.61
N GLU A 27 -16.35 9.06 -6.84
CA GLU A 27 -15.81 7.73 -7.19
C GLU A 27 -14.31 7.56 -6.86
N ILE A 28 -13.63 8.62 -6.41
CA ILE A 28 -12.19 8.60 -6.13
C ILE A 28 -11.90 8.86 -4.65
N PHE A 29 -10.68 8.59 -4.23
CA PHE A 29 -10.15 9.01 -2.92
C PHE A 29 -9.29 10.26 -3.07
N GLU A 30 -9.53 11.24 -2.21
CA GLU A 30 -8.66 12.39 -2.00
C GLU A 30 -7.62 12.03 -0.93
N ILE A 31 -6.34 12.19 -1.27
CA ILE A 31 -5.23 12.02 -0.33
C ILE A 31 -4.93 13.39 0.26
N LYS A 32 -4.99 13.52 1.59
CA LYS A 32 -4.48 14.70 2.29
C LYS A 32 -3.20 14.28 3.00
N SER A 33 -2.09 14.96 2.74
CA SER A 33 -0.83 14.72 3.44
C SER A 33 -0.35 16.05 4.00
N ASN A 34 0.19 16.04 5.21
CA ASN A 34 0.83 17.20 5.83
C ASN A 34 2.35 17.20 5.61
N CYS A 35 2.87 16.22 4.87
CA CYS A 35 4.29 16.13 4.60
C CYS A 35 4.71 17.34 3.77
N LYS A 36 5.78 18.04 4.17
CA LYS A 36 6.28 19.22 3.45
C LYS A 36 6.65 18.92 1.99
N TYR A 37 6.97 17.66 1.69
CA TYR A 37 7.30 17.17 0.36
C TYR A 37 6.09 16.58 -0.38
N SER A 38 4.87 16.74 0.16
CA SER A 38 3.67 16.22 -0.47
C SER A 38 3.43 16.91 -1.81
N LEU A 39 3.27 16.12 -2.86
CA LEU A 39 2.78 16.58 -4.15
C LEU A 39 1.29 16.27 -4.25
N THR A 40 0.49 17.22 -4.72
CA THR A 40 -0.93 16.98 -5.00
C THR A 40 -1.06 16.17 -6.28
N PHE A 41 -1.50 14.92 -6.19
CA PHE A 41 -1.80 14.07 -7.34
C PHE A 41 -3.19 13.45 -7.24
N GLN A 42 -3.81 13.17 -8.40
CA GLN A 42 -5.13 12.54 -8.48
C GLN A 42 -4.99 11.03 -8.69
N TYR A 43 -5.67 10.24 -7.86
CA TYR A 43 -5.63 8.77 -7.85
C TYR A 43 -5.82 8.13 -9.25
N LYS A 44 -6.66 8.72 -10.09
CA LYS A 44 -7.00 8.19 -11.43
C LYS A 44 -5.85 8.27 -12.45
N LYS A 45 -4.87 9.16 -12.26
CA LYS A 45 -3.75 9.36 -13.22
C LYS A 45 -2.50 8.55 -12.90
N SER A 46 -2.49 7.83 -11.78
CA SER A 46 -1.30 7.15 -11.28
C SER A 46 -1.24 5.65 -11.60
N ASN A 47 -2.31 5.08 -12.16
CA ASN A 47 -2.31 3.72 -12.73
C ASN A 47 -1.46 3.62 -14.01
N GLU A 48 -1.18 4.75 -14.65
CA GLU A 48 -0.18 4.86 -15.70
C GLU A 48 1.16 5.12 -15.01
N GLY A 49 1.90 4.03 -14.76
CA GLY A 49 3.22 4.06 -14.12
C GLY A 49 4.22 4.86 -14.97
N SER A 50 4.19 6.18 -14.84
CA SER A 50 5.31 7.02 -15.22
C SER A 50 6.34 6.92 -14.09
N GLY A 51 7.63 6.79 -14.41
CA GLY A 51 8.71 6.61 -13.43
C GLY A 51 8.86 7.73 -12.37
N THR A 52 7.99 8.74 -12.39
CA THR A 52 7.91 9.85 -11.42
C THR A 52 6.63 9.82 -10.58
N THR A 53 5.72 8.88 -10.82
CA THR A 53 4.47 8.77 -10.05
C THR A 53 4.75 8.06 -8.73
N PRO A 54 4.52 8.67 -7.56
CA PRO A 54 4.71 8.01 -6.28
C PRO A 54 3.78 6.79 -6.17
N SER A 55 4.29 5.69 -5.61
CA SER A 55 3.48 4.50 -5.29
C SER A 55 2.23 4.94 -4.53
N LEU A 56 1.04 4.54 -4.96
CA LEU A 56 -0.19 5.04 -4.35
C LEU A 56 -0.42 4.50 -2.93
N PRO A 57 -0.99 5.29 -2.01
CA PRO A 57 -1.54 4.74 -0.77
C PRO A 57 -2.86 4.01 -1.08
N ILE A 58 -3.04 2.89 -0.40
CA ILE A 58 -4.21 2.01 -0.52
C ILE A 58 -4.83 1.81 0.87
N ILE A 59 -6.12 1.48 0.90
CA ILE A 59 -6.84 1.21 2.15
C ILE A 59 -6.78 -0.29 2.44
N CYS A 60 -6.32 -0.65 3.63
CA CYS A 60 -6.42 -2.04 4.10
C CYS A 60 -7.88 -2.36 4.43
N SER A 61 -8.47 -3.34 3.74
CA SER A 61 -9.84 -3.78 3.98
C SER A 61 -10.01 -4.67 5.22
N LEU A 62 -8.90 -5.11 5.82
CA LEU A 62 -8.91 -5.90 7.07
C LEU A 62 -8.93 -5.00 8.31
N CYS A 63 -8.52 -3.74 8.17
CA CYS A 63 -8.63 -2.76 9.23
C CYS A 63 -10.11 -2.46 9.55
N PRO A 64 -10.45 -2.18 10.82
CA PRO A 64 -11.76 -1.65 11.18
C PRO A 64 -12.09 -0.41 10.34
N LYS A 65 -13.34 -0.33 9.86
CA LYS A 65 -13.82 0.86 9.18
C LYS A 65 -13.96 2.00 10.21
N PRO A 66 -13.68 3.25 9.82
CA PRO A 66 -13.81 4.40 10.72
C PRO A 66 -15.25 4.55 11.20
N ASP A 67 -15.42 4.90 12.48
CA ASP A 67 -16.71 4.96 13.18
C ASP A 67 -17.67 6.04 12.67
N VAL A 68 -17.17 7.00 11.87
CA VAL A 68 -17.92 8.13 11.33
C VAL A 68 -18.40 7.85 9.89
N PRO A 69 -19.65 7.38 9.67
CA PRO A 69 -20.07 6.85 8.37
C PRO A 69 -20.30 7.93 7.33
N ARG A 70 -20.58 9.17 7.77
CA ARG A 70 -20.95 10.28 6.88
C ARG A 70 -19.75 10.88 6.16
N TYR A 71 -18.56 10.80 6.76
CA TYR A 71 -17.31 11.33 6.21
C TYR A 71 -16.12 10.46 6.64
N PRO A 72 -16.10 9.18 6.24
CA PRO A 72 -15.10 8.25 6.73
C PRO A 72 -13.72 8.71 6.25
N THR A 73 -12.79 8.84 7.19
CA THR A 73 -11.38 9.10 6.89
C THR A 73 -10.63 7.81 7.16
N TYR A 74 -10.06 7.23 6.11
CA TYR A 74 -9.32 5.97 6.19
C TYR A 74 -7.83 6.24 6.35
N PRO A 75 -7.10 5.46 7.15
CA PRO A 75 -5.65 5.46 7.10
C PRO A 75 -5.21 4.87 5.76
N GLY A 76 -4.58 5.68 4.91
CA GLY A 76 -3.90 5.18 3.73
C GLY A 76 -2.60 4.50 4.13
N ILE A 77 -2.28 3.40 3.47
CA ILE A 77 -1.02 2.68 3.62
C ILE A 77 -0.36 2.67 2.26
N TRP A 78 0.84 3.21 2.14
CA TRP A 78 1.61 3.14 0.90
C TRP A 78 1.71 1.68 0.43
N ARG A 79 1.49 1.41 -0.86
CA ARG A 79 1.45 0.04 -1.41
C ARG A 79 2.64 -0.81 -0.97
N TYR A 80 3.86 -0.26 -1.03
CA TYR A 80 5.09 -0.94 -0.60
C TYR A 80 5.17 -1.18 0.92
N ASN A 81 4.42 -0.42 1.73
CA ASN A 81 4.31 -0.61 3.18
C ASN A 81 3.27 -1.68 3.55
N MET A 82 2.41 -2.13 2.62
CA MET A 82 1.34 -3.07 2.95
C MET A 82 1.83 -4.43 3.47
N PRO A 83 2.91 -5.05 2.95
CA PRO A 83 3.44 -6.28 3.52
C PRO A 83 3.86 -6.12 4.98
N GLN A 84 4.45 -4.96 5.33
CA GLN A 84 4.81 -4.66 6.70
C GLN A 84 3.57 -4.41 7.58
N HIS A 85 2.61 -3.64 7.08
CA HIS A 85 1.32 -3.44 7.75
C HIS A 85 0.62 -4.76 8.07
N LEU A 86 0.57 -5.69 7.11
CA LEU A 86 -0.04 -7.00 7.33
C LEU A 86 0.71 -7.79 8.39
N ARG A 87 2.04 -7.77 8.42
CA ARG A 87 2.81 -8.44 9.50
C ARG A 87 2.47 -7.89 10.89
N ASP A 88 2.41 -6.57 11.01
CA ASP A 88 2.30 -5.92 12.31
C ASP A 88 0.87 -5.93 12.86
N PHE A 89 -0.14 -5.76 11.98
CA PHE A 89 -1.54 -5.57 12.39
C PHE A 89 -2.48 -6.70 11.99
N HIS A 90 -2.11 -7.51 10.99
CA HIS A 90 -2.91 -8.63 10.50
C HIS A 90 -2.04 -9.88 10.31
N PRO A 91 -1.30 -10.34 11.34
CA PRO A 91 -0.24 -11.33 11.17
C PRO A 91 -0.73 -12.60 10.46
N LYS A 92 -1.94 -13.07 10.80
CA LYS A 92 -2.59 -14.22 10.16
C LYS A 92 -2.82 -14.06 8.66
N ALA A 93 -3.01 -12.84 8.16
CA ALA A 93 -3.19 -12.57 6.73
C ALA A 93 -1.89 -12.11 6.05
N SER A 94 -0.74 -12.25 6.73
CA SER A 94 0.54 -11.86 6.15
C SER A 94 0.97 -12.85 5.08
N PRO A 95 1.41 -12.39 3.89
CA PRO A 95 1.89 -13.28 2.83
C PRO A 95 3.07 -14.16 3.27
N LEU A 96 3.81 -13.74 4.30
CA LEU A 96 4.99 -14.46 4.79
C LEU A 96 4.65 -15.53 5.85
N GLN A 97 3.37 -15.76 6.15
CA GLN A 97 2.94 -16.85 7.02
C GLN A 97 2.44 -18.03 6.18
N PRO A 98 3.14 -19.18 6.19
CA PRO A 98 2.74 -20.36 5.41
C PRO A 98 1.35 -20.90 5.79
N GLU A 99 0.94 -20.72 7.04
CA GLU A 99 -0.35 -21.18 7.57
C GLU A 99 -1.40 -20.04 7.68
N GLY A 100 -1.16 -18.92 7.01
CA GLY A 100 -2.00 -17.73 7.10
C GLY A 100 -3.35 -17.84 6.36
N ASP A 101 -4.30 -17.02 6.78
CA ASP A 101 -5.56 -16.79 6.07
C ASP A 101 -5.28 -16.12 4.70
N PRO A 102 -5.96 -16.55 3.63
CA PRO A 102 -5.79 -15.93 2.32
C PRO A 102 -6.23 -14.45 2.35
N LEU A 103 -5.45 -13.58 1.71
CA LEU A 103 -5.83 -12.17 1.56
C LEU A 103 -7.09 -12.04 0.70
N PRO A 104 -8.04 -11.16 1.06
CA PRO A 104 -9.17 -10.85 0.19
C PRO A 104 -8.69 -10.43 -1.20
N PHE A 105 -9.31 -10.96 -2.26
CA PHE A 105 -8.88 -10.77 -3.65
C PHE A 105 -8.60 -9.30 -4.02
N LYS A 106 -9.48 -8.37 -3.63
CA LYS A 106 -9.30 -6.94 -3.88
C LYS A 106 -8.08 -6.35 -3.18
N LEU A 107 -7.75 -6.82 -1.97
CA LEU A 107 -6.54 -6.39 -1.26
C LEU A 107 -5.30 -6.96 -1.95
N TRP A 108 -5.32 -8.23 -2.33
CA TRP A 108 -4.22 -8.86 -3.06
C TRP A 108 -3.90 -8.15 -4.38
N GLN A 109 -4.92 -7.82 -5.18
CA GLN A 109 -4.74 -7.09 -6.45
C GLN A 109 -4.06 -5.73 -6.25
N ASN A 110 -4.40 -5.03 -5.17
CA ASN A 110 -3.82 -3.71 -4.90
C ASN A 110 -2.39 -3.77 -4.36
N VAL A 111 -1.98 -4.89 -3.76
CA VAL A 111 -0.66 -5.06 -3.13
C VAL A 111 0.37 -5.63 -4.11
N ARG A 112 -0.05 -6.48 -5.05
CA ARG A 112 0.85 -7.12 -6.01
C ARG A 112 1.48 -6.08 -6.93
N VAL A 113 2.80 -5.95 -6.94
CA VAL A 113 3.53 -5.22 -7.99
C VAL A 113 3.51 -6.07 -9.26
N ASP A 114 3.17 -5.49 -10.41
CA ASP A 114 3.14 -6.25 -11.66
C ASP A 114 4.56 -6.44 -12.22
N LYS A 115 4.80 -7.55 -12.94
CA LYS A 115 6.13 -7.85 -13.51
C LYS A 115 6.66 -6.72 -14.41
N ALA A 116 5.76 -5.99 -15.08
CA ALA A 116 6.12 -4.80 -15.85
C ALA A 116 6.65 -3.64 -14.97
N GLU A 117 6.06 -3.44 -13.79
CA GLU A 117 6.49 -2.44 -12.81
C GLU A 117 7.83 -2.85 -12.17
N GLU A 118 8.02 -4.14 -11.86
CA GLU A 118 9.29 -4.69 -11.37
C GLU A 118 10.45 -4.48 -12.37
N MET A 119 10.22 -4.78 -13.65
CA MET A 119 11.22 -4.56 -14.71
C MET A 119 11.53 -3.08 -14.91
N ALA A 120 10.52 -2.20 -14.85
CA ALA A 120 10.72 -0.77 -14.97
C ALA A 120 11.53 -0.18 -13.80
N LEU A 121 11.42 -0.79 -12.61
CA LEU A 121 12.20 -0.42 -11.43
C LEU A 121 13.66 -0.93 -11.48
N GLY A 122 14.02 -1.73 -12.49
CA GLY A 122 15.36 -2.28 -12.65
C GLY A 122 15.79 -3.22 -11.50
N ILE A 123 14.83 -3.79 -10.79
CA ILE A 123 15.10 -4.73 -9.69
C ILE A 123 15.60 -6.03 -10.31
N PRO A 124 16.82 -6.49 -9.99
CA PRO A 124 17.31 -7.77 -10.48
C PRO A 124 16.37 -8.90 -10.08
N GLU A 125 15.98 -9.77 -11.02
CA GLU A 125 14.95 -10.81 -10.81
C GLU A 125 15.24 -11.72 -9.61
N PHE A 126 16.52 -11.93 -9.28
CA PHE A 126 16.95 -12.72 -8.11
C PHE A 126 16.72 -12.04 -6.75
N LEU A 127 16.47 -10.73 -6.71
CA LEU A 127 16.12 -9.99 -5.48
C LEU A 127 14.61 -9.85 -5.29
N ILE A 128 13.83 -10.23 -6.31
CA ILE A 128 12.37 -10.20 -6.24
C ILE A 128 11.95 -11.50 -5.54
N PRO A 129 11.32 -11.43 -4.36
CA PRO A 129 10.77 -12.63 -3.73
C PRO A 129 9.75 -13.25 -4.69
N HIS A 130 10.09 -14.41 -5.22
CA HIS A 130 9.34 -15.10 -6.25
C HIS A 130 7.94 -15.43 -5.69
N LEU A 131 6.89 -14.78 -6.18
CA LEU A 131 5.49 -15.04 -5.78
C LEU A 131 5.06 -16.52 -6.01
N SER A 132 5.90 -17.36 -6.62
CA SER A 132 5.76 -18.81 -6.62
C SER A 132 5.81 -19.42 -5.22
N ASP A 133 6.39 -18.74 -4.22
CA ASP A 133 6.32 -19.13 -2.81
C ASP A 133 4.97 -18.75 -2.16
N LEU A 134 4.13 -17.96 -2.86
CA LEU A 134 2.78 -17.56 -2.45
C LEU A 134 1.69 -18.32 -3.21
N ARG A 135 2.03 -19.34 -4.00
CA ARG A 135 1.08 -20.04 -4.86
C ARG A 135 0.15 -21.03 -4.16
N HIS A 136 0.33 -21.30 -2.86
CA HIS A 136 -0.39 -22.39 -2.19
C HIS A 136 -1.70 -22.02 -1.48
N HIS A 137 -2.14 -20.76 -1.47
CA HIS A 137 -3.36 -20.39 -0.74
C HIS A 137 -4.23 -19.39 -1.51
N TYR A 138 -5.04 -19.91 -2.43
CA TYR A 138 -6.16 -19.17 -3.04
C TYR A 138 -7.46 -19.96 -2.83
N VAL A 139 -8.49 -19.30 -2.30
CA VAL A 139 -9.90 -19.72 -2.34
C VAL A 139 -10.74 -18.54 -2.78
#